data_AF-A0A7L3L6P6-F1
#
_entry.id   AF-A0A7L3L6P6-F1
#
_cell.length_a   1.000
_cell.length_b   1.000
_cell.length_c   1.000
_cell.angle_alpha   90.00
_cell.angle_beta   90.00
_cell.angle_gamma   90.00
#
_symmetry.space_group_name_H-M   'P 1'
#
loop_
_entity.id
_entity.type
_entity.pdbx_description
1 polymer ?
#
loop_
_entity_poly.entity_id
_entity_poly.type
_entity_poly.pdbx_seq_one_letter_code
_entity_poly.pdbx_strand_id
1 'polypeptide(L)'
;QDVMETCQMLRTSSVFSWCHHLVDPQPFIDLCERDICACTQGMDCHCSVFLDYARSCAHEGVILDGWTEESSCRPRCPVGMEYKECVSPCAKTCQSLHIHEVCHGQCVDGCSCP
;
A
#
# COMPACT_ATOMS: atom_id res chain seq x y z
N GLN A 1 8.67 -21.34 0.92
CA GLN A 1 7.27 -20.94 0.79
C GLN A 1 7.07 -20.59 -0.67
N ASP A 2 6.01 -21.11 -1.29
CA ASP A 2 5.76 -20.89 -2.71
C ASP A 2 5.38 -19.43 -2.93
N VAL A 3 6.23 -18.69 -3.64
CA VAL A 3 6.06 -17.24 -3.85
C VAL A 3 4.79 -16.97 -4.67
N MET A 4 4.32 -17.97 -5.42
CA MET A 4 3.05 -17.90 -6.17
C MET A 4 1.83 -17.89 -5.23
N GLU A 5 1.89 -18.59 -4.10
CA GLU A 5 0.81 -18.55 -3.08
C GLU A 5 0.69 -17.17 -2.45
N THR A 6 1.78 -16.39 -2.40
CA THR A 6 1.76 -15.01 -1.89
C THR A 6 0.82 -14.14 -2.71
N CYS A 7 0.84 -14.23 -4.05
CA CYS A 7 -0.05 -13.41 -4.89
C CYS A 7 -1.53 -13.65 -4.62
N GLN A 8 -1.91 -14.88 -4.31
CA GLN A 8 -3.30 -15.25 -4.04
C GLN A 8 -3.86 -14.58 -2.77
N MET A 9 -3.00 -14.02 -1.90
CA MET A 9 -3.41 -13.23 -0.74
C MET A 9 -4.27 -12.03 -1.13
N LEU A 10 -4.04 -11.41 -2.29
CA LEU A 10 -4.89 -10.33 -2.81
C LEU A 10 -6.37 -10.76 -2.94
N ARG A 11 -6.62 -12.07 -3.15
CA ARG A 11 -7.96 -12.65 -3.23
C ARG A 11 -8.43 -13.28 -1.93
N THR A 12 -7.55 -13.83 -1.10
CA THR A 12 -7.95 -14.66 0.05
C THR A 12 -7.89 -13.93 1.39
N SER A 13 -7.11 -12.86 1.52
CA SER A 13 -6.98 -12.12 2.77
C SER A 13 -8.26 -11.35 3.11
N SER A 14 -8.58 -11.33 4.40
CA SER A 14 -9.64 -10.48 4.94
C SER A 14 -9.38 -9.00 4.72
N VAL A 15 -8.12 -8.54 4.79
CA VAL A 15 -7.74 -7.13 4.57
C VAL A 15 -8.08 -6.72 3.14
N PHE A 16 -7.56 -7.44 2.14
CA PHE A 16 -7.80 -7.10 0.72
C PHE A 16 -9.27 -7.25 0.31
N SER A 17 -10.01 -8.17 0.94
CA SER A 17 -11.42 -8.41 0.61
C SER A 17 -12.35 -7.21 0.80
N TRP A 18 -11.98 -6.24 1.64
CA TRP A 18 -12.74 -5.00 1.81
C TRP A 18 -12.90 -4.21 0.52
N CYS A 19 -11.97 -4.37 -0.43
CA CYS A 19 -11.94 -3.61 -1.67
C CYS A 19 -12.42 -4.39 -2.90
N HIS A 20 -12.61 -5.71 -2.81
CA HIS A 20 -12.95 -6.56 -3.98
C HIS A 20 -14.20 -6.12 -4.74
N HIS A 21 -15.14 -5.46 -4.06
CA HIS A 21 -16.38 -4.96 -4.66
C HIS A 21 -16.18 -3.67 -5.50
N LEU A 22 -15.02 -3.03 -5.40
CA LEU A 22 -14.64 -1.81 -6.12
C LEU A 22 -13.51 -2.07 -7.12
N VAL A 23 -12.52 -2.89 -6.73
CA VAL A 23 -11.33 -3.19 -7.53
C VAL A 23 -11.15 -4.71 -7.65
N ASP A 24 -11.22 -5.23 -8.87
CA ASP A 24 -10.96 -6.64 -9.17
C ASP A 24 -9.50 -7.00 -8.85
N PRO A 25 -9.23 -7.97 -7.95
CA PRO A 25 -7.87 -8.38 -7.63
C PRO A 25 -7.18 -9.18 -8.74
N GLN A 26 -7.92 -9.76 -9.70
CA GLN A 26 -7.34 -10.68 -10.69
C GLN A 26 -6.19 -10.08 -11.53
N PRO A 27 -6.30 -8.85 -12.09
CA PRO A 27 -5.22 -8.26 -12.86
C PRO A 27 -3.93 -8.03 -12.04
N PHE A 28 -4.08 -7.75 -10.75
CA PHE A 28 -2.96 -7.56 -9.83
C PHE A 28 -2.32 -8.90 -9.45
N ILE A 29 -3.12 -9.95 -9.27
CA ILE A 29 -2.61 -11.32 -9.09
C ILE A 29 -1.78 -11.71 -10.31
N ASP A 30 -2.33 -11.58 -11.52
CA ASP A 30 -1.60 -11.92 -12.75
C ASP A 30 -0.30 -11.12 -12.90
N LEU A 31 -0.28 -9.85 -12.45
CA LEU A 31 0.93 -9.02 -12.44
C LEU A 31 1.95 -9.51 -11.42
N CYS A 32 1.51 -9.80 -10.19
CA CYS A 32 2.34 -10.34 -9.13
C CYS A 32 3.04 -11.64 -9.56
N GLU A 33 2.27 -12.57 -10.13
CA GLU A 33 2.79 -13.87 -10.59
C GLU A 33 3.87 -13.70 -11.70
N ARG A 34 3.70 -12.70 -12.57
CA ARG A 34 4.70 -12.34 -13.60
C ARG A 34 5.94 -11.68 -13.01
N ASP A 35 5.77 -10.72 -12.10
CA ASP A 35 6.86 -9.92 -11.55
C ASP A 35 7.78 -10.77 -10.65
N ILE A 36 7.22 -11.71 -9.89
CA ILE A 36 7.99 -12.67 -9.09
C ILE A 36 8.92 -13.52 -9.96
N CYS A 37 8.46 -13.97 -11.13
CA CYS A 37 9.27 -14.79 -12.04
C CYS A 37 10.51 -14.05 -12.55
N ALA A 38 10.42 -12.73 -12.72
CA ALA A 38 11.49 -11.89 -13.23
C ALA A 38 12.42 -11.33 -12.14
N CYS A 39 12.12 -11.60 -10.87
CA CYS A 39 12.74 -10.85 -9.81
C CYS A 39 14.12 -11.36 -9.40
N THR A 40 15.10 -10.46 -9.38
CA THR A 40 16.44 -10.70 -8.84
C THR A 40 16.58 -10.19 -7.39
N GLN A 41 15.54 -9.54 -6.86
CA GLN A 41 15.57 -8.73 -5.65
C GLN A 41 14.81 -9.40 -4.49
N GLY A 42 15.16 -10.65 -4.18
CA GLY A 42 14.71 -11.35 -2.96
C GLY A 42 13.18 -11.48 -2.81
N MET A 43 12.70 -11.49 -1.56
CA MET A 43 11.31 -11.77 -1.18
C MET A 43 10.35 -10.57 -1.29
N ASP A 44 10.78 -9.39 -1.75
CA ASP A 44 9.95 -8.16 -1.66
C ASP A 44 9.27 -7.78 -2.99
N CYS A 45 9.37 -8.62 -4.01
CA CYS A 45 8.98 -8.24 -5.38
C CYS A 45 7.45 -8.15 -5.55
N HIS A 46 6.70 -8.92 -4.78
CA HIS A 46 5.24 -8.81 -4.75
C HIS A 46 4.79 -7.48 -4.12
N CYS A 47 5.62 -6.84 -3.29
CA CYS A 47 5.20 -5.69 -2.51
C CYS A 47 4.87 -4.45 -3.33
N SER A 48 5.47 -4.27 -4.52
CA SER A 48 5.06 -3.18 -5.42
C SER A 48 3.63 -3.37 -5.92
N VAL A 49 3.26 -4.60 -6.29
CA VAL A 49 1.93 -4.92 -6.79
C VAL A 49 0.88 -4.80 -5.69
N PHE A 50 1.21 -5.22 -4.46
CA PHE A 50 0.33 -5.08 -3.31
C PHE A 50 0.10 -3.62 -2.93
N LEU A 51 1.16 -2.81 -2.98
CA LEU A 51 1.08 -1.37 -2.79
C LEU A 51 0.19 -0.71 -3.84
N ASP A 52 0.32 -1.10 -5.11
CA ASP A 52 -0.50 -0.57 -6.20
C ASP A 52 -1.98 -0.98 -6.08
N TYR A 53 -2.25 -2.20 -5.60
CA TYR A 53 -3.62 -2.61 -5.27
C TYR A 53 -4.19 -1.77 -4.13
N ALA A 54 -3.45 -1.60 -3.03
CA ALA A 54 -3.87 -0.78 -1.90
C ALA A 54 -4.14 0.69 -2.30
N ARG A 55 -3.32 1.26 -3.19
CA ARG A 55 -3.54 2.59 -3.77
C ARG A 55 -4.78 2.67 -4.63
N SER A 56 -5.04 1.64 -5.44
CA SER A 56 -6.25 1.55 -6.26
C SER A 56 -7.50 1.52 -5.38
N CYS A 57 -7.45 0.80 -4.25
CA CYS A 57 -8.52 0.79 -3.26
C CYS A 57 -8.72 2.15 -2.58
N ALA A 58 -7.62 2.81 -2.20
CA ALA A 58 -7.67 4.13 -1.58
C ALA A 58 -8.28 5.18 -2.51
N HIS A 59 -8.03 5.09 -3.82
CA HIS A 59 -8.66 5.95 -4.84
C HIS A 59 -10.18 5.78 -4.89
N GLU A 60 -10.68 4.56 -4.67
CA GLU A 60 -12.11 4.27 -4.53
C GLU A 60 -12.67 4.56 -3.12
N GLY A 61 -11.84 5.12 -2.24
CA GLY A 61 -12.22 5.53 -0.88
C GLY A 61 -12.10 4.44 0.20
N VAL A 62 -11.47 3.31 -0.11
CA VAL A 62 -11.23 2.22 0.86
C VAL A 62 -9.75 2.17 1.23
N ILE A 63 -9.43 2.56 2.46
CA ILE A 63 -8.09 2.40 3.03
C ILE A 63 -7.96 0.99 3.59
N LEU A 64 -6.95 0.25 3.12
CA LEU A 64 -6.68 -1.13 3.56
C LEU A 64 -5.74 -1.14 4.76
N ASP A 65 -6.22 -0.74 5.94
CA ASP A 65 -5.40 -0.70 7.15
C ASP A 65 -4.78 -2.08 7.47
N GLY A 66 -3.46 -2.14 7.64
CA GLY A 66 -2.73 -3.37 8.02
C GLY A 66 -2.35 -4.29 6.86
N TRP A 67 -2.48 -3.83 5.60
CA TRP A 67 -2.08 -4.64 4.45
C TRP A 67 -0.57 -4.93 4.45
N THR A 68 0.26 -4.07 5.04
CA THR A 68 1.71 -4.27 5.12
C THR A 68 2.09 -5.46 6.00
N GLU A 69 1.44 -5.61 7.14
CA GLU A 69 1.63 -6.71 8.07
C GLU A 69 1.15 -8.02 7.45
N GLU A 70 -0.05 -7.98 6.86
CA GLU A 70 -0.68 -9.13 6.21
C GLU A 70 0.18 -9.67 5.06
N SER A 71 0.71 -8.78 4.21
CA SER A 71 1.55 -9.13 3.06
C SER A 71 3.04 -9.30 3.39
N SER A 72 3.42 -9.09 4.65
CA SER A 72 4.81 -9.03 5.11
C SER A 72 5.67 -8.04 4.30
N CYS A 73 5.05 -7.00 3.76
CA CYS A 73 5.68 -5.98 2.94
C CYS A 73 6.14 -4.79 3.77
N ARG A 74 7.28 -4.21 3.38
CA ARG A 74 7.80 -2.99 4.00
C ARG A 74 8.13 -1.96 2.92
N PRO A 75 7.19 -1.06 2.58
CA PRO A 75 7.49 0.07 1.72
C PRO A 75 8.68 0.86 2.26
N ARG A 76 9.63 1.20 1.38
CA ARG A 76 10.87 1.88 1.80
C ARG A 76 10.59 3.35 2.09
N CYS A 77 11.00 3.81 3.27
CA CYS A 77 10.94 5.21 3.67
C CYS A 77 12.34 5.79 3.97
N PRO A 78 12.51 7.12 3.86
CA PRO A 78 13.71 7.80 4.35
C PRO A 78 13.98 7.51 5.84
N VAL A 79 15.23 7.64 6.25
CA VAL A 79 15.63 7.42 7.65
C VAL A 79 14.84 8.34 8.58
N GLY A 80 14.24 7.76 9.62
CA GLY A 80 13.44 8.49 10.62
C GLY A 80 11.97 8.67 10.25
N MET A 81 11.50 8.05 9.17
CA MET A 81 10.10 8.05 8.77
C MET A 81 9.54 6.62 8.68
N GLU A 82 8.22 6.51 8.81
CA GLU A 82 7.47 5.26 8.72
C GLU A 82 6.43 5.35 7.62
N TYR A 83 6.24 4.26 6.90
CA TYR A 83 5.10 4.16 5.98
C TYR A 83 3.79 4.13 6.77
N LYS A 84 2.78 4.83 6.26
CA LYS A 84 1.38 4.75 6.69
C LYS A 84 0.49 4.69 5.46
N GLU A 85 -0.60 3.94 5.57
CA GLU A 85 -1.63 3.78 4.55
C GLU A 85 -2.45 5.05 4.33
N CYS A 86 -2.47 5.94 5.33
CA CYS A 86 -3.27 7.15 5.33
C CYS A 86 -2.48 8.28 6.01
N VAL A 87 -1.79 9.07 5.19
CA VAL A 87 -1.11 10.30 5.57
C VAL A 87 -1.91 11.49 5.07
N SER A 88 -1.96 12.55 5.88
CA SER A 88 -2.52 13.83 5.43
C SER A 88 -1.80 14.29 4.17
N PRO A 89 -2.52 14.68 3.09
CA PRO A 89 -1.89 15.18 1.87
C PRO A 89 -1.11 16.48 2.11
N CYS A 90 -1.38 17.15 3.23
CA CYS A 90 -0.63 18.30 3.67
C CYS A 90 0.48 17.89 4.63
N ALA A 91 1.71 18.05 4.15
CA ALA A 91 2.90 17.87 4.98
C ALA A 91 2.98 18.99 6.02
N LYS A 92 2.89 18.62 7.30
CA LYS A 92 3.23 19.52 8.39
C LYS A 92 4.74 19.61 8.51
N THR A 93 5.28 20.78 8.26
CA THR A 93 6.70 21.11 8.47
C THR A 93 6.80 22.10 9.61
N CYS A 94 7.99 22.29 10.20
CA CYS A 94 8.22 23.29 11.24
C CYS A 94 7.76 24.71 10.81
N GLN A 95 7.75 24.98 9.51
CA GLN A 95 7.36 26.27 8.93
C GLN A 95 5.84 26.41 8.78
N SER A 96 5.12 25.29 8.57
CA SER A 96 3.65 25.28 8.42
C SER A 96 2.89 25.06 9.74
N LEU A 97 3.57 24.96 10.88
CA LEU A 97 2.93 24.78 12.20
C LEU A 97 1.91 25.88 12.56
N HIS A 98 2.12 27.10 12.07
CA HIS A 98 1.21 28.24 12.30
C HIS A 98 0.20 28.44 11.17
N ILE A 99 0.25 27.62 10.12
CA ILE A 99 -0.67 27.69 8.99
C ILE A 99 -1.80 26.72 9.27
N HIS A 100 -2.99 27.25 9.58
CA HIS A 100 -4.22 26.48 9.56
C HIS A 100 -4.65 26.25 8.11
N GLU A 101 -3.88 25.43 7.40
CA GLU A 101 -4.29 24.95 6.08
C GLU A 101 -5.46 23.97 6.28
N VAL A 102 -6.63 24.35 5.76
CA VAL A 102 -7.77 23.45 5.70
C VAL A 102 -7.55 22.53 4.51
N CYS A 103 -6.95 21.38 4.79
CA CYS A 103 -6.65 20.38 3.78
C CYS A 103 -7.90 19.58 3.46
N HIS A 104 -8.56 20.00 2.39
CA HIS A 104 -9.62 19.24 1.76
C HIS A 104 -8.97 18.25 0.79
N GLY A 105 -8.80 17.00 1.23
CA GLY A 105 -8.34 15.90 0.40
C GLY A 105 -8.48 14.58 1.14
N GLN A 106 -8.75 13.49 0.41
CA GLN A 106 -8.59 12.14 0.96
C GLN A 106 -7.12 11.92 1.32
N CYS A 107 -6.88 11.18 2.40
CA CYS A 107 -5.51 10.80 2.74
C CYS A 107 -4.90 9.94 1.64
N VAL A 108 -3.58 10.00 1.56
CA VAL A 108 -2.78 9.22 0.61
C VAL A 108 -1.77 8.38 1.38
N ASP A 109 -1.37 7.24 0.84
CA ASP A 109 -0.28 6.48 1.42
C ASP A 109 1.02 7.27 1.35
N GLY A 110 1.92 7.03 2.29
CA GLY A 110 3.23 7.66 2.25
C GLY A 110 4.04 7.50 3.51
N CYS A 111 5.23 8.08 3.49
CA CYS A 111 6.10 8.13 4.65
C CYS A 111 5.75 9.34 5.52
N SER A 112 5.46 9.11 6.79
CA SER A 112 5.26 10.15 7.79
C SER A 112 6.32 10.07 8.89
N CYS A 113 6.50 11.16 9.61
CA CYS A 113 7.18 11.08 10.90
C CYS A 113 6.38 10.16 11.86
N PRO A 114 7.05 9.45 12.79
CA PRO A 114 6.39 8.69 13.85
C PRO A 114 5.48 9.56 14.73
#